data_AF-A0A956Q6R2-F1
#
_entry.id   AF-A0A956Q6R2-F1
#
_cell.length_a   1.000
_cell.length_b   1.000
_cell.length_c   1.000
_cell.angle_alpha   90.00
_cell.angle_beta   90.00
_cell.angle_gamma   90.00
#
_symmetry.space_group_name_H-M   'P 1'
#
loop_
_entity.id
_entity.type
_entity.pdbx_description
1 polymer ?
#
loop_
_entity_poly.entity_id
_entity_poly.type
_entity_poly.pdbx_seq_one_letter_code
_entity_poly.pdbx_strand_id
1 'polypeptide(L)'
;MLTVKVDTDINRLAKELGDDARQLPFAFAMALTNTAEDVRLDEVRRLPQKFTIRNKYVARGIRKTPATKANLVAYVGSVTPFMGLQESGGTKTPTQGGMIAVPITGGGIRTSFAKRVTPGLWVSKQIEKPRTFTKRTKSGNTVVMRRVGKESRPIKPLYVYKPSGPIKARWDFGQHAPREVNQRVARHLTLAFKRIFGN
;
A
#
# COMPACT_ATOMS: atom_id res chain seq x y z
N MET A 1 -7.12 6.09 -4.03
CA MET A 1 -7.51 7.08 -3.02
C MET A 1 -9.02 7.10 -2.99
N LEU A 2 -9.65 6.93 -1.82
CA LEU A 2 -11.10 7.08 -1.69
C LEU A 2 -11.40 8.47 -1.10
N THR A 3 -12.44 9.12 -1.63
CA THR A 3 -12.90 10.45 -1.21
C THR A 3 -14.31 10.32 -0.66
N VAL A 4 -14.56 10.81 0.55
CA VAL A 4 -15.90 10.88 1.14
C VAL A 4 -16.34 12.35 1.16
N LYS A 5 -17.49 12.65 0.56
CA LYS A 5 -18.12 13.98 0.55
C LYS A 5 -19.53 13.86 1.15
N VAL A 6 -19.90 14.84 1.96
CA VAL A 6 -21.26 14.96 2.52
C VAL A 6 -21.95 16.09 1.77
N ASP A 7 -22.82 15.74 0.82
CA ASP A 7 -23.77 16.68 0.20
C ASP A 7 -25.04 16.69 1.04
N THR A 8 -25.03 17.46 2.12
CA THR A 8 -26.25 17.80 2.86
C THR A 8 -26.45 19.29 2.68
N ASP A 9 -27.70 19.72 2.51
CA ASP A 9 -28.03 21.14 2.36
C ASP A 9 -27.82 21.85 3.71
N ILE A 10 -26.55 22.16 3.99
CA ILE A 10 -26.04 22.74 5.24
C ILE A 10 -26.84 23.99 5.62
N ASN A 11 -27.36 24.71 4.62
CA ASN A 11 -28.15 25.92 4.81
C ASN A 11 -29.48 25.68 5.52
N ARG A 12 -30.13 24.53 5.28
CA ARG A 12 -31.39 24.16 5.92
C ARG A 12 -31.18 23.71 7.36
N LEU A 13 -30.13 22.92 7.59
CA LEU A 13 -29.73 22.47 8.92
C LEU A 13 -29.25 23.64 9.80
N ALA A 14 -28.56 24.62 9.20
CA ALA A 14 -28.12 25.82 9.89
C ALA A 14 -29.29 26.70 10.37
N LYS A 15 -30.39 26.74 9.60
CA LYS A 15 -31.60 27.49 9.98
C LYS A 15 -32.30 26.92 11.22
N GLU A 16 -32.32 25.60 11.36
CA GLU A 16 -32.94 24.91 12.51
C GLU A 16 -32.07 24.98 13.78
N LEU A 17 -30.73 25.09 13.62
CA LEU A 17 -29.78 25.11 14.73
C LEU A 17 -29.43 26.52 15.25
N GLY A 18 -29.81 27.59 14.56
CA GLY A 18 -29.53 28.96 15.01
C GLY A 18 -28.03 29.21 15.26
N ASP A 19 -27.67 29.69 16.46
CA ASP A 19 -26.28 29.99 16.83
C ASP A 19 -25.33 28.78 16.80
N ASP A 20 -25.90 27.58 16.99
CA ASP A 20 -25.18 26.31 17.01
C ASP A 20 -24.75 25.83 15.61
N ALA A 21 -25.30 26.44 14.56
CA ALA A 21 -24.89 26.18 13.18
C ALA A 21 -23.38 26.40 12.96
N ARG A 22 -22.75 27.28 13.75
CA ARG A 22 -21.29 27.53 13.72
C ARG A 22 -20.47 26.29 14.07
N GLN A 23 -21.03 25.34 14.80
CA GLN A 23 -20.34 24.11 15.20
C GLN A 23 -20.54 22.95 14.22
N LEU A 24 -21.46 23.06 13.26
CA LEU A 24 -21.73 22.01 12.26
C LEU A 24 -20.47 21.59 11.48
N PRO A 25 -19.65 22.50 10.90
CA PRO A 25 -18.47 22.08 10.15
C PRO A 25 -17.46 21.31 11.01
N PHE A 26 -17.40 21.62 12.31
CA PHE A 26 -16.57 20.88 13.25
C PHE A 26 -17.10 19.46 13.49
N ALA A 27 -18.42 19.31 13.68
CA ALA A 27 -19.06 18.02 13.83
C ALA A 27 -18.83 17.12 12.62
N PHE A 28 -19.04 17.65 11.41
CA PHE A 28 -18.79 16.94 10.16
C PHE A 28 -17.31 16.57 9.99
N ALA A 29 -16.39 17.51 10.21
CA ALA A 29 -14.96 17.24 10.10
C ALA A 29 -14.50 16.14 11.08
N MET A 30 -15.02 16.16 12.31
CA MET A 30 -14.73 15.14 13.32
C MET A 30 -15.30 13.77 12.91
N ALA A 31 -16.56 13.72 12.48
CA ALA A 31 -17.19 12.47 12.04
C ALA A 31 -16.48 11.84 10.84
N LEU A 32 -16.11 12.64 9.84
CA LEU A 32 -15.37 12.18 8.65
C LEU A 32 -13.97 11.69 9.02
N THR A 33 -13.27 12.41 9.90
CA THR A 33 -11.93 12.04 10.36
C THR A 33 -11.93 10.73 11.16
N ASN A 34 -12.96 10.50 11.97
CA ASN A 34 -13.13 9.27 12.74
C ASN A 34 -13.53 8.11 11.82
N THR A 35 -14.42 8.34 10.86
CA THR A 35 -14.78 7.34 9.84
C THR A 35 -13.54 6.91 9.04
N ALA A 36 -12.70 7.86 8.62
CA ALA A 36 -11.45 7.59 7.93
C ALA A 36 -10.45 6.80 8.80
N GLU A 37 -10.40 7.05 10.11
CA GLU A 37 -9.58 6.28 11.04
C GLU A 37 -10.02 4.82 11.13
N ASP A 38 -11.32 4.63 11.25
CA ASP A 38 -11.95 3.33 11.36
C ASP A 38 -11.69 2.47 10.12
N VAL A 39 -11.85 3.05 8.93
CA VAL A 39 -11.51 2.40 7.66
C VAL A 39 -10.01 2.07 7.63
N ARG A 40 -9.14 3.01 7.99
CA ARG A 40 -7.69 2.81 8.00
C ARG A 40 -7.29 1.65 8.93
N LEU A 41 -7.84 1.61 10.13
CA LEU A 41 -7.57 0.57 11.12
C LEU A 41 -8.06 -0.80 10.65
N ASP A 42 -9.23 -0.84 10.02
CA ASP A 42 -9.78 -2.08 9.51
C ASP A 42 -8.97 -2.64 8.32
N GLU A 43 -8.59 -1.77 7.38
CA GLU A 43 -7.67 -2.12 6.29
C GLU A 43 -6.35 -2.70 6.81
N VAL A 44 -5.75 -2.06 7.83
CA VAL A 44 -4.54 -2.58 8.47
C VAL A 44 -4.76 -3.94 9.10
N ARG A 45 -5.93 -4.18 9.72
CA ARG A 45 -6.30 -5.47 10.32
C ARG A 45 -6.52 -6.56 9.28
N ARG A 46 -7.04 -6.22 8.09
CA ARG A 46 -7.33 -7.17 7.00
C ARG A 46 -6.10 -7.53 6.17
N LEU A 47 -5.02 -6.75 6.23
CA LEU A 47 -3.79 -7.01 5.48
C LEU A 47 -3.28 -8.48 5.57
N PRO A 48 -3.21 -9.14 6.74
CA PRO A 48 -2.75 -10.53 6.84
C PRO A 48 -3.67 -11.56 6.17
N GLN A 49 -4.95 -11.22 5.94
CA GLN A 49 -5.91 -12.09 5.25
C GLN A 49 -5.65 -12.13 3.74
N LYS A 50 -5.06 -11.07 3.18
CA LYS A 50 -4.82 -10.90 1.74
C LYS A 50 -3.35 -11.10 1.36
N PHE A 51 -2.45 -10.80 2.29
CA PHE A 51 -1.01 -10.75 2.06
C PHE A 51 -0.25 -11.50 3.15
N THR A 52 0.87 -12.12 2.75
CA THR A 52 1.88 -12.54 3.71
C THR A 52 2.62 -11.31 4.24
N ILE A 53 2.16 -10.74 5.36
CA ILE A 53 2.77 -9.59 6.02
C ILE A 53 3.95 -10.04 6.86
N ARG A 54 5.10 -9.38 6.66
CA ARG A 54 6.38 -9.77 7.30
C ARG A 54 7.00 -8.67 8.14
N ASN A 55 6.51 -7.46 7.97
CA ASN A 55 6.93 -6.29 8.72
C ASN A 55 5.80 -5.25 8.67
N LYS A 56 5.97 -4.19 9.45
CA LYS A 56 4.99 -3.11 9.56
C LYS A 56 5.00 -2.14 8.36
N TYR A 57 5.80 -2.37 7.31
CA TYR A 57 5.97 -1.39 6.22
C TYR A 57 4.67 -1.12 5.47
N VAL A 58 3.97 -2.18 5.04
CA VAL A 58 2.70 -2.04 4.31
C VAL A 58 1.64 -1.39 5.19
N ALA A 59 1.51 -1.87 6.43
CA ALA A 59 0.58 -1.31 7.41
C ALA A 59 0.82 0.18 7.69
N ARG A 60 2.09 0.61 7.87
CA ARG A 60 2.49 2.02 8.03
C ARG A 60 2.27 2.85 6.76
N GLY A 61 2.23 2.19 5.61
CA GLY A 61 1.92 2.81 4.33
C GLY A 61 0.45 3.17 4.18
N ILE A 62 -0.46 2.54 4.94
CA ILE A 62 -1.88 2.87 4.96
C ILE A 62 -2.09 4.10 5.86
N ARG A 63 -2.49 5.21 5.26
CA ARG A 63 -2.59 6.51 5.91
C ARG A 63 -3.96 7.13 5.67
N LYS A 64 -4.30 8.07 6.55
CA LYS A 64 -5.43 8.97 6.37
C LYS A 64 -4.97 10.42 6.33
N THR A 65 -5.76 11.25 5.68
CA THR A 65 -5.72 12.70 5.79
C THR A 65 -7.04 13.16 6.44
N PRO A 66 -7.00 13.84 7.59
CA PRO A 66 -8.21 14.26 8.30
C PRO A 66 -8.97 15.33 7.51
N ALA A 67 -10.28 15.41 7.76
CA ALA A 67 -11.11 16.53 7.29
C ALA A 67 -10.87 17.76 8.17
N THR A 68 -11.10 18.95 7.60
CA THR A 68 -11.03 20.23 8.32
C THR A 68 -12.37 20.94 8.23
N LYS A 69 -12.60 21.94 9.09
CA LYS A 69 -13.84 22.75 9.05
C LYS A 69 -14.05 23.43 7.69
N ALA A 70 -12.96 23.80 7.02
CA ALA A 70 -12.96 24.44 5.70
C ALA A 70 -13.05 23.44 4.54
N ASN A 71 -12.64 22.19 4.77
CA ASN A 71 -12.66 21.13 3.77
C ASN A 71 -13.20 19.84 4.40
N LEU A 72 -14.50 19.64 4.25
CA LEU A 72 -15.26 18.49 4.79
C LEU A 72 -15.01 17.23 3.96
N VAL A 73 -13.73 16.89 3.76
CA VAL A 73 -13.29 15.72 3.02
C VAL A 73 -12.14 15.08 3.78
N ALA A 74 -12.29 13.79 4.09
CA ALA A 74 -11.22 12.96 4.62
C ALA A 74 -10.77 11.95 3.55
N TYR A 75 -9.48 11.64 3.54
CA TYR A 75 -8.89 10.67 2.60
C TYR A 75 -8.33 9.47 3.35
N VAL A 76 -8.44 8.29 2.74
CA VAL A 76 -7.76 7.07 3.19
C VAL A 76 -7.14 6.37 1.97
N GLY A 77 -5.95 5.81 2.14
CA GLY A 77 -5.28 5.03 1.10
C GLY A 77 -3.89 4.57 1.50
N SER A 78 -3.13 4.09 0.52
CA SER A 78 -1.73 3.70 0.71
C SER A 78 -0.78 4.64 -0.02
N VAL A 79 0.30 5.05 0.65
CA VAL A 79 1.42 5.77 0.03
C VAL A 79 2.48 4.83 -0.56
N THR A 80 2.24 3.52 -0.46
CA THR A 80 3.20 2.52 -0.94
C THR A 80 2.99 2.28 -2.44
N PRO A 81 3.98 2.55 -3.32
CA PRO A 81 3.75 2.57 -4.77
C PRO A 81 3.22 1.26 -5.36
N PHE A 82 3.66 0.12 -4.83
CA PHE A 82 3.21 -1.18 -5.35
C PHE A 82 1.79 -1.56 -4.92
N MET A 83 1.19 -0.88 -3.94
CA MET A 83 -0.16 -1.22 -3.47
C MET A 83 -1.23 -0.87 -4.51
N GLY A 84 -0.98 0.13 -5.36
CA GLY A 84 -1.86 0.41 -6.50
C GLY A 84 -2.02 -0.81 -7.42
N LEU A 85 -0.92 -1.46 -7.77
CA LEU A 85 -0.96 -2.71 -8.56
C LEU A 85 -1.53 -3.90 -7.79
N GLN A 86 -1.49 -3.88 -6.45
CA GLN A 86 -2.20 -4.89 -5.66
C GLN A 86 -3.72 -4.65 -5.62
N GLU A 87 -4.17 -3.43 -5.94
CA GLU A 87 -5.60 -3.12 -6.07
C GLU A 87 -6.10 -3.43 -7.48
N SER A 88 -5.46 -2.85 -8.50
CA SER A 88 -5.90 -3.00 -9.89
C SER A 88 -5.45 -4.30 -10.56
N GLY A 89 -4.42 -4.95 -10.01
CA GLY A 89 -3.66 -5.96 -10.74
C GLY A 89 -2.82 -5.32 -11.86
N GLY A 90 -2.34 -6.17 -12.77
CA GLY A 90 -1.66 -5.77 -14.00
C GLY A 90 -0.22 -6.25 -14.06
N THR A 91 0.62 -5.51 -14.78
CA THR A 91 2.00 -5.91 -15.09
C THR A 91 2.98 -4.96 -14.43
N LYS A 92 3.84 -5.50 -13.56
CA LYS A 92 4.98 -4.75 -13.05
C LYS A 92 6.03 -4.62 -14.13
N THR A 93 6.41 -3.39 -14.43
CA THR A 93 7.50 -3.03 -15.32
C THR A 93 8.67 -2.45 -14.53
N PRO A 94 9.90 -2.48 -15.09
CA PRO A 94 11.06 -1.85 -14.47
C PRO A 94 10.90 -0.33 -14.48
N THR A 95 11.20 0.30 -13.36
CA THR A 95 11.28 1.76 -13.26
C THR A 95 12.59 2.32 -13.82
N GLN A 96 13.64 1.50 -13.84
CA GLN A 96 14.99 1.86 -14.31
C GLN A 96 15.67 0.63 -14.93
N GLY A 97 16.56 0.85 -15.90
CA GLY A 97 17.46 -0.20 -16.44
C GLY A 97 16.79 -1.27 -17.32
N GLY A 98 15.56 -1.05 -17.80
CA GLY A 98 14.88 -1.86 -18.80
C GLY A 98 14.49 -3.29 -18.40
N MET A 99 14.93 -3.79 -17.24
CA MET A 99 14.65 -5.15 -16.75
C MET A 99 14.46 -5.18 -15.23
N ILE A 100 13.60 -6.09 -14.76
CA ILE A 100 13.39 -6.38 -13.35
C ILE A 100 14.35 -7.50 -12.91
N ALA A 101 15.16 -7.23 -11.89
CA ALA A 101 15.97 -8.26 -11.25
C ALA A 101 15.16 -9.03 -10.21
N VAL A 102 14.90 -10.31 -10.47
CA VAL A 102 14.20 -11.21 -9.54
C VAL A 102 15.24 -12.09 -8.82
N PRO A 103 15.38 -11.98 -7.48
CA PRO A 103 16.35 -12.78 -6.74
C PRO A 103 15.96 -14.26 -6.76
N ILE A 104 16.95 -15.13 -7.00
CA ILE A 104 16.74 -16.58 -6.96
C ILE A 104 16.76 -17.04 -5.50
N THR A 105 15.64 -17.60 -5.06
CA THR A 105 15.51 -18.15 -3.71
C THR A 105 16.33 -19.45 -3.59
N GLY A 106 17.06 -19.63 -2.49
CA GLY A 106 17.97 -20.76 -2.26
C GLY A 106 19.38 -20.57 -2.85
N GLY A 107 19.60 -19.58 -3.71
CA GLY A 107 20.87 -19.37 -4.44
C GLY A 107 21.95 -18.52 -3.74
N GLY A 108 21.75 -18.16 -2.47
CA GLY A 108 22.69 -17.34 -1.68
C GLY A 108 22.40 -15.83 -1.66
N ILE A 109 21.45 -15.34 -2.46
CA ILE A 109 20.92 -13.96 -2.36
C ILE A 109 19.73 -13.88 -1.42
N ARG A 110 18.82 -14.83 -1.57
CA ARG A 110 17.60 -14.91 -0.78
C ARG A 110 17.46 -16.34 -0.29
N THR A 111 17.68 -16.58 1.00
CA THR A 111 17.66 -17.93 1.55
C THR A 111 16.27 -18.57 1.48
N SER A 112 15.22 -17.80 1.79
CA SER A 112 13.84 -18.25 1.65
C SER A 112 12.95 -17.15 1.12
N PHE A 113 11.78 -17.52 0.60
CA PHE A 113 10.80 -16.52 0.21
C PHE A 113 10.47 -15.60 1.38
N ALA A 114 10.50 -16.03 2.65
CA ALA A 114 10.23 -15.18 3.82
C ALA A 114 11.24 -14.05 4.02
N LYS A 115 12.52 -14.25 3.69
CA LYS A 115 13.57 -13.26 3.98
C LYS A 115 13.61 -12.11 2.96
N ARG A 116 13.90 -10.91 3.47
CA ARG A 116 14.17 -9.69 2.67
C ARG A 116 15.59 -9.76 2.10
N VAL A 117 15.76 -9.29 0.87
CA VAL A 117 17.09 -9.05 0.29
C VAL A 117 17.63 -7.73 0.84
N THR A 118 18.74 -7.78 1.57
CA THR A 118 19.40 -6.62 2.17
C THR A 118 20.19 -5.82 1.12
N PRO A 119 20.51 -4.54 1.36
CA PRO A 119 21.21 -3.69 0.38
C PRO A 119 22.50 -4.30 -0.20
N GLY A 120 23.33 -4.91 0.65
CA GLY A 120 24.56 -5.58 0.20
C GLY A 120 24.34 -6.83 -0.67
N LEU A 121 23.10 -7.31 -0.78
CA LEU A 121 22.68 -8.43 -1.62
C LEU A 121 21.92 -7.97 -2.87
N TRP A 122 21.65 -6.67 -3.04
CA TRP A 122 20.98 -6.14 -4.24
C TRP A 122 21.77 -6.41 -5.51
N VAL A 123 21.06 -6.50 -6.64
CA VAL A 123 21.65 -6.87 -7.94
C VAL A 123 22.78 -5.93 -8.34
N SER A 124 22.63 -4.61 -8.15
CA SER A 124 23.66 -3.60 -8.44
C SER A 124 24.94 -3.86 -7.66
N LYS A 125 24.81 -4.26 -6.39
CA LYS A 125 25.95 -4.64 -5.55
C LYS A 125 26.50 -6.03 -5.81
N GLN A 126 25.75 -6.90 -6.49
CA GLN A 126 26.28 -8.20 -6.88
C GLN A 126 27.09 -8.13 -8.17
N ILE A 127 26.64 -7.35 -9.16
CA ILE A 127 27.34 -7.21 -10.45
C ILE A 127 28.71 -6.54 -10.29
N GLU A 128 28.88 -5.66 -9.31
CA GLU A 128 30.16 -5.03 -8.97
C GLU A 128 31.18 -6.03 -8.38
N LYS A 129 30.75 -7.22 -7.91
CA LYS A 129 31.67 -8.17 -7.26
C LYS A 129 32.45 -8.99 -8.28
N PRO A 130 33.74 -9.30 -8.01
CA PRO A 130 34.55 -10.16 -8.85
C PRO A 130 33.88 -11.49 -9.18
N ARG A 131 34.16 -12.02 -10.37
CA ARG A 131 33.65 -13.32 -10.85
C ARG A 131 32.13 -13.39 -10.96
N THR A 132 31.44 -12.25 -10.97
CA THR A 132 30.01 -12.13 -11.29
C THR A 132 29.88 -11.80 -12.77
N PHE A 133 28.98 -12.48 -13.46
CA PHE A 133 28.74 -12.29 -14.89
C PHE A 133 27.28 -12.55 -15.22
N THR A 134 26.83 -12.07 -16.38
CA THR A 134 25.50 -12.37 -16.91
C THR A 134 25.60 -13.42 -18.00
N LYS A 135 24.59 -14.29 -18.08
CA LYS A 135 24.47 -15.27 -19.18
C LYS A 135 23.01 -15.39 -19.60
N ARG A 136 22.77 -15.38 -20.91
CA ARG A 136 21.45 -15.69 -21.47
C ARG A 136 21.20 -17.19 -21.41
N THR A 137 20.07 -17.60 -20.86
CA THR A 137 19.66 -19.01 -20.80
C THR A 137 19.02 -19.43 -22.13
N LYS A 138 18.92 -20.75 -22.35
CA LYS A 138 18.19 -21.32 -23.50
C LYS A 138 16.72 -20.86 -23.55
N SER A 139 16.12 -20.60 -22.38
CA SER A 139 14.76 -20.04 -22.24
C SER A 139 14.67 -18.53 -22.52
N GLY A 140 15.74 -17.90 -22.99
CA GLY A 140 15.75 -16.49 -23.41
C GLY A 140 15.98 -15.46 -22.30
N ASN A 141 15.92 -15.85 -21.02
CA ASN A 141 16.14 -14.96 -19.88
C ASN A 141 17.63 -14.68 -19.64
N THR A 142 17.97 -13.48 -19.17
CA THR A 142 19.33 -13.18 -18.71
C THR A 142 19.45 -13.46 -17.22
N VAL A 143 20.47 -14.22 -16.81
CA VAL A 143 20.69 -14.60 -15.41
C VAL A 143 22.02 -14.02 -14.93
N VAL A 144 22.02 -13.38 -13.77
CA VAL A 144 23.22 -12.95 -13.06
C VAL A 144 23.74 -14.14 -12.27
N MET A 145 24.99 -14.51 -12.50
CA MET A 145 25.65 -15.67 -11.90
C MET A 145 26.98 -15.26 -11.27
N ARG A 146 27.44 -16.01 -10.27
CA ARG A 146 28.79 -15.85 -9.69
C ARG A 146 29.52 -17.20 -9.63
N ARG A 147 30.80 -17.20 -10.03
CA ARG A 147 31.68 -18.36 -9.82
C ARG A 147 32.10 -18.44 -8.35
N VAL A 148 31.96 -19.61 -7.74
CA VAL A 148 32.32 -19.82 -6.33
C VAL A 148 33.37 -20.92 -6.25
N GLY A 149 34.58 -20.61 -5.76
CA GLY A 149 35.70 -21.57 -5.71
C GLY A 149 36.74 -21.40 -6.84
N LYS A 150 37.62 -22.40 -7.01
CA LYS A 150 38.59 -22.50 -8.12
C LYS A 150 37.92 -23.10 -9.37
N GLU A 151 38.50 -22.82 -10.53
CA GLU A 151 37.90 -22.72 -11.89
C GLU A 151 36.97 -23.83 -12.43
N SER A 152 36.67 -24.91 -11.70
CA SER A 152 35.80 -26.01 -12.19
C SER A 152 34.58 -26.39 -11.33
N ARG A 153 34.23 -25.70 -10.23
CA ARG A 153 32.94 -25.93 -9.49
C ARG A 153 32.32 -24.63 -8.92
N PRO A 154 31.15 -24.71 -8.26
CA PRO A 154 29.81 -24.50 -8.82
C PRO A 154 29.46 -23.03 -9.11
N ILE A 155 28.82 -22.79 -10.26
CA ILE A 155 28.23 -21.50 -10.61
C ILE A 155 26.97 -21.31 -9.78
N LYS A 156 26.88 -20.23 -9.01
CA LYS A 156 25.66 -19.89 -8.25
C LYS A 156 24.82 -18.86 -9.01
N PRO A 157 23.58 -19.20 -9.39
CA PRO A 157 22.68 -18.23 -10.00
C PRO A 157 22.10 -17.32 -8.90
N LEU A 158 22.19 -16.01 -9.11
CA LEU A 158 21.85 -14.99 -8.12
C LEU A 158 20.52 -14.30 -8.43
N TYR A 159 20.33 -13.87 -9.68
CA TYR A 159 19.15 -13.14 -10.14
C TYR A 159 18.75 -13.60 -11.54
N VAL A 160 17.45 -13.54 -11.83
CA VAL A 160 16.92 -13.61 -13.20
C VAL A 160 16.41 -12.22 -13.59
N TYR A 161 16.88 -11.69 -14.71
CA TYR A 161 16.29 -10.52 -15.33
C TYR A 161 15.05 -10.90 -16.12
N LYS A 162 13.95 -10.18 -15.86
CA LYS A 162 12.69 -10.31 -16.59
C LYS A 162 12.26 -8.94 -17.11
N PRO A 163 11.69 -8.84 -18.32
CA PRO A 163 11.19 -7.56 -18.84
C PRO A 163 10.01 -7.04 -18.02
N SER A 164 9.21 -7.95 -17.46
CA SER A 164 8.06 -7.62 -16.64
C SER A 164 7.64 -8.80 -15.75
N GLY A 165 6.67 -8.57 -14.87
CA GLY A 165 6.06 -9.64 -14.07
C GLY A 165 4.60 -9.35 -13.73
N PRO A 166 3.69 -10.33 -13.84
CA PRO A 166 2.28 -10.11 -13.51
C PRO A 166 2.08 -9.95 -12.00
N ILE A 167 1.16 -9.06 -11.62
CA ILE A 167 0.66 -8.84 -10.27
C ILE A 167 -0.84 -9.09 -10.27
N LYS A 168 -1.30 -9.94 -9.34
CA LYS A 168 -2.73 -10.20 -9.13
C LYS A 168 -3.32 -9.10 -8.23
N ALA A 169 -4.52 -8.65 -8.56
CA ALA A 169 -5.34 -7.85 -7.66
C ALA A 169 -5.70 -8.67 -6.40
N ARG A 170 -5.32 -8.19 -5.22
CA ARG A 170 -5.51 -8.86 -3.93
C ARG A 170 -5.96 -7.93 -2.81
N TRP A 171 -5.71 -6.62 -2.93
CA TRP A 171 -5.93 -5.70 -1.82
C TRP A 171 -7.42 -5.51 -1.54
N ASP A 172 -8.26 -5.33 -2.57
CA ASP A 172 -9.72 -5.14 -2.48
C ASP A 172 -10.20 -3.85 -1.82
N PHE A 173 -9.30 -2.87 -1.66
CA PHE A 173 -9.56 -1.60 -1.00
C PHE A 173 -10.73 -0.83 -1.63
N GLY A 174 -10.79 -0.80 -2.96
CA GLY A 174 -11.82 -0.07 -3.71
C GLY A 174 -13.23 -0.64 -3.51
N GLN A 175 -13.34 -1.91 -3.12
CA GLN A 175 -14.64 -2.52 -2.80
C GLN A 175 -14.95 -2.49 -1.31
N HIS A 176 -13.94 -2.62 -0.47
CA HIS A 176 -14.12 -2.72 0.97
C HIS A 176 -14.29 -1.36 1.64
N ALA A 177 -13.40 -0.40 1.35
CA ALA A 177 -13.41 0.90 2.02
C ALA A 177 -14.74 1.66 1.86
N PRO A 178 -15.41 1.69 0.68
CA PRO A 178 -16.72 2.33 0.56
C PRO A 178 -17.81 1.67 1.41
N ARG A 179 -17.78 0.35 1.56
CA ARG A 179 -18.74 -0.38 2.40
C ARG A 179 -18.57 0.01 3.87
N GLU A 180 -17.34 0.06 4.35
CA GLU A 180 -17.03 0.49 5.72
C GLU A 180 -17.41 1.95 5.98
N VAL A 181 -17.20 2.84 5.01
CA VAL A 181 -17.68 4.23 5.10
C VAL A 181 -19.19 4.27 5.30
N ASN A 182 -19.95 3.59 4.43
CA ASN A 182 -21.42 3.60 4.48
C ASN A 182 -21.96 3.02 5.81
N GLN A 183 -21.31 2.01 6.36
CA GLN A 183 -21.71 1.40 7.63
C GLN A 183 -21.43 2.28 8.85
N ARG A 184 -20.37 3.11 8.81
CA ARG A 184 -19.85 3.79 10.00
C ARG A 184 -20.11 5.29 10.02
N VAL A 185 -20.27 5.94 8.86
CA VAL A 185 -20.37 7.40 8.78
C VAL A 185 -21.57 7.95 9.56
N ALA A 186 -22.73 7.30 9.46
CA ALA A 186 -23.94 7.71 10.18
C ALA A 186 -23.73 7.67 11.70
N ARG A 187 -23.14 6.58 12.21
CA ARG A 187 -22.80 6.45 13.64
C ARG A 187 -21.84 7.56 14.09
N HIS A 188 -20.79 7.84 13.33
CA HIS A 188 -19.83 8.88 13.68
C HIS A 188 -20.42 10.28 13.62
N LEU A 189 -21.36 10.53 12.70
CA LEU A 189 -22.16 11.76 12.68
C LEU A 189 -22.99 11.86 13.95
N THR A 190 -23.78 10.84 14.31
CA THR A 190 -24.58 10.87 15.55
C THR A 190 -23.73 11.13 16.79
N LEU A 191 -22.58 10.45 16.92
CA LEU A 191 -21.67 10.64 18.05
C LEU A 191 -21.05 12.04 18.06
N ALA A 192 -20.70 12.58 16.89
CA ALA A 192 -20.13 13.91 16.78
C ALA A 192 -21.14 14.99 17.15
N PHE A 193 -22.38 14.87 16.65
CA PHE A 193 -23.46 15.79 16.97
C PHE A 193 -23.83 15.70 18.45
N LYS A 194 -23.96 14.50 19.03
CA LYS A 194 -24.22 14.34 20.47
C LYS A 194 -23.13 14.98 21.33
N ARG A 195 -21.86 14.85 20.93
CA ARG A 195 -20.73 15.44 21.66
C ARG A 195 -20.73 16.98 21.63
N ILE A 196 -21.28 17.57 20.59
CA ILE A 196 -21.19 19.00 20.31
C ILE A 196 -22.45 19.73 20.77
N PHE A 197 -23.63 19.12 20.59
CA PHE A 197 -24.94 19.73 20.85
C PHE A 197 -25.70 19.06 22.00
N GLY A 198 -25.27 17.88 22.45
CA GLY A 198 -25.89 17.16 23.56
C GLY A 198 -25.30 17.62 24.89
N ASN A 199 -25.85 18.71 25.43
CA ASN A 199 -25.96 18.84 26.89
C ASN A 199 -27.02 17.86 27.40
#